data_AF-A0A086WDX3-F1
#
_entry.id   AF-A0A086WDX3-F1
#
_cell.length_a   1.000
_cell.length_b   1.000
_cell.length_c   1.000
_cell.angle_alpha   90.00
_cell.angle_beta   90.00
_cell.angle_gamma   90.00
#
_symmetry.space_group_name_H-M   'P 1'
#
loop_
_entity.id
_entity.type
_entity.pdbx_description
1 polymer ?
#
loop_
_entity_poly.entity_id
_entity_poly.type
_entity_poly.pdbx_seq_one_letter_code
_entity_poly.pdbx_strand_id
1 'polypeptide(L)'
;MSLPARLFRCLSFSLAILAPGAALAEPSAIYLVRHGEKASVGQDPELTSQGQARAQAIATILSRTGITAVFSTPTQRTRQTAQPLAQRIGLEVQLYDARAPKALVEKVKTLSGPVLVVGHSNTLPELVRLFGGAPGADIGDDEYDRLYQLTPTAGGAVRTVLLTTPGSSAP
;
A
#
# COMPACT_ATOMS: atom_id res chain seq x y z
N MET A 1 -65.81 -31.74 37.67
CA MET A 1 -65.76 -30.31 37.34
C MET A 1 -64.30 -29.89 37.27
N SER A 2 -63.98 -29.21 36.18
CA SER A 2 -62.69 -29.04 35.51
C SER A 2 -61.64 -28.22 36.30
N LEU A 3 -60.37 -28.63 36.22
CA LEU A 3 -59.20 -27.74 36.38
C LEU A 3 -59.00 -26.93 35.09
N PRO A 4 -58.35 -25.75 35.16
CA PRO A 4 -57.07 -25.71 34.46
C PRO A 4 -55.96 -24.94 35.19
N ALA A 5 -54.77 -25.53 35.11
CA ALA A 5 -53.49 -24.95 35.45
C ALA A 5 -53.15 -23.77 34.51
N ARG A 6 -52.71 -22.65 35.08
CA ARG A 6 -52.17 -21.53 34.31
C ARG A 6 -50.71 -21.81 33.97
N LEU A 7 -50.46 -22.26 32.73
CA LEU A 7 -49.12 -22.31 32.15
C LEU A 7 -48.61 -20.87 31.95
N PHE A 8 -47.69 -20.41 32.80
CA PHE A 8 -46.85 -19.26 32.49
C PHE A 8 -45.81 -19.69 31.45
N ARG A 9 -46.12 -19.42 30.18
CA ARG A 9 -45.18 -19.63 29.07
C ARG A 9 -44.22 -18.43 29.04
N CYS A 10 -43.06 -18.56 29.70
CA CYS A 10 -41.95 -17.65 29.51
C CYS A 10 -41.48 -17.73 28.06
N LEU A 11 -41.80 -16.71 27.26
CA LEU A 11 -41.31 -16.56 25.90
C LEU A 11 -39.89 -15.99 25.98
N SER A 12 -38.89 -16.85 26.04
CA SER A 12 -37.48 -16.46 25.96
C SER A 12 -37.19 -15.95 24.56
N PHE A 13 -37.15 -14.63 24.39
CA PHE A 13 -36.68 -13.98 23.17
C PHE A 13 -35.15 -14.07 23.13
N SER A 14 -34.62 -15.14 22.54
CA SER A 14 -33.18 -15.26 22.29
C SER A 14 -32.78 -14.23 21.23
N LEU A 15 -32.26 -13.10 21.67
CA LEU A 15 -31.64 -12.10 20.82
C LEU A 15 -30.34 -12.69 20.27
N ALA A 16 -30.40 -13.26 19.06
CA ALA A 16 -29.22 -13.66 18.33
C ALA A 16 -28.43 -12.39 17.98
N ILE A 17 -27.39 -12.09 18.77
CA ILE A 17 -26.44 -11.04 18.46
C ILE A 17 -25.71 -11.50 17.19
N LEU A 18 -26.09 -10.90 16.06
CA LEU A 18 -25.35 -11.03 14.81
C LEU A 18 -24.02 -10.29 15.01
N ALA A 19 -23.00 -11.01 15.49
CA ALA A 19 -21.66 -10.48 15.56
C ALA A 19 -21.24 -10.08 14.14
N PRO A 20 -20.87 -8.81 13.88
CA PRO A 20 -20.25 -8.45 12.61
C PRO A 20 -19.01 -9.33 12.46
N GLY A 21 -19.00 -10.18 11.44
CA GLY A 21 -17.79 -10.94 11.11
C GLY A 21 -16.65 -9.94 10.96
N ALA A 22 -15.62 -10.06 11.78
CA ALA A 22 -14.43 -9.23 11.69
C ALA A 22 -13.92 -9.38 10.25
N ALA A 23 -14.12 -8.36 9.43
CA ALA A 23 -13.45 -8.27 8.14
C ALA A 23 -11.96 -8.38 8.46
N LEU A 24 -11.32 -9.44 7.96
CA LEU A 24 -9.88 -9.60 8.09
C LEU A 24 -9.24 -8.31 7.57
N ALA A 25 -8.43 -7.69 8.41
CA ALA A 25 -7.87 -6.37 8.19
C ALA A 25 -6.84 -6.40 7.06
N GLU A 26 -7.31 -6.38 5.82
CA GLU A 26 -6.50 -6.19 4.63
C GLU A 26 -6.35 -4.70 4.32
N PRO A 27 -5.22 -4.26 3.73
CA PRO A 27 -5.02 -2.87 3.38
C PRO A 27 -6.07 -2.42 2.36
N SER A 28 -6.68 -1.26 2.61
CA SER A 28 -7.73 -0.75 1.71
C SER A 28 -7.18 -0.27 0.36
N ALA A 29 -5.89 0.02 0.28
CA ALA A 29 -5.15 0.22 -0.96
C ALA A 29 -3.65 -0.02 -0.77
N ILE A 30 -2.95 -0.47 -1.82
CA ILE A 30 -1.49 -0.53 -1.85
C ILE A 30 -1.01 0.37 -2.97
N TYR A 31 -0.24 1.40 -2.63
CA TYR A 31 0.45 2.25 -3.58
C TYR A 31 1.88 1.74 -3.76
N LEU A 32 2.31 1.53 -5.01
CA LEU A 32 3.70 1.14 -5.29
C LEU A 32 4.34 2.10 -6.27
N VAL A 33 5.57 2.52 -5.97
CA VAL A 33 6.36 3.42 -6.83
C VAL A 33 7.81 2.94 -6.89
N ARG A 34 8.46 3.22 -8.02
CA ARG A 34 9.91 3.11 -8.13
C ARG A 34 10.54 4.28 -7.36
N HIS A 35 11.77 4.11 -6.88
CA HIS A 35 12.56 5.28 -6.48
C HIS A 35 12.59 6.34 -7.60
N GLY A 36 12.77 7.61 -7.25
CA GLY A 36 13.00 8.68 -8.22
C GLY A 36 14.36 8.60 -8.90
N GLU A 37 14.61 9.53 -9.81
CA GLU A 37 15.84 9.66 -10.59
C GLU A 37 17.06 9.75 -9.67
N LYS A 38 18.03 8.88 -9.91
CA LYS A 38 19.23 8.71 -9.07
C LYS A 38 20.48 9.21 -9.79
N ALA A 39 21.51 9.57 -9.04
CA ALA A 39 22.81 9.84 -9.62
C ALA A 39 23.35 8.62 -10.39
N SER A 40 24.16 8.89 -11.42
CA SER A 40 24.75 7.84 -12.27
C SER A 40 25.98 7.16 -11.64
N VAL A 41 26.57 7.78 -10.61
CA VAL A 41 27.82 7.33 -9.98
C VAL A 41 27.61 6.99 -8.51
N GLY A 42 28.39 6.03 -8.00
CA GLY A 42 28.34 5.55 -6.62
C GLY A 42 27.66 4.19 -6.47
N GLN A 43 28.02 3.44 -5.43
CA GLN A 43 27.48 2.09 -5.16
C GLN A 43 26.02 2.12 -4.71
N ASP A 44 25.65 3.10 -3.87
CA ASP A 44 24.27 3.37 -3.46
C ASP A 44 23.95 4.85 -3.71
N PRO A 45 23.73 5.23 -4.98
CA PRO A 45 23.58 6.63 -5.37
C PRO A 45 22.31 7.24 -4.76
N GLU A 46 22.45 8.51 -4.37
CA GLU A 46 21.34 9.36 -3.94
C GLU A 46 20.44 9.76 -5.11
N LEU A 47 19.30 10.36 -4.79
CA LEU A 47 18.44 11.02 -5.76
C LEU A 47 19.11 12.28 -6.33
N THR A 48 18.91 12.49 -7.62
CA THR A 48 19.16 13.78 -8.27
C THR A 48 18.16 14.82 -7.79
N SER A 49 18.35 16.09 -8.17
CA SER A 49 17.36 17.14 -7.94
C SER A 49 15.99 16.81 -8.55
N GLN A 50 15.97 16.21 -9.75
CA GLN A 50 14.74 15.71 -10.39
C GLN A 50 14.07 14.61 -9.56
N GLY A 51 14.86 13.66 -9.06
CA GLY A 51 14.36 12.58 -8.20
C GLY A 51 13.81 13.09 -6.87
N GLN A 52 14.44 14.11 -6.27
CA GLN A 52 13.95 14.78 -5.07
C GLN A 52 12.62 15.50 -5.33
N ALA A 53 12.49 16.21 -6.45
CA ALA A 53 11.25 16.84 -6.85
C ALA A 53 10.13 15.81 -7.07
N ARG A 54 10.44 14.66 -7.69
CA ARG A 54 9.50 13.55 -7.83
C ARG A 54 9.07 12.97 -6.49
N ALA A 55 10.00 12.78 -5.55
CA ALA A 55 9.67 12.34 -4.20
C ALA A 55 8.69 13.29 -3.50
N GLN A 56 8.85 14.61 -3.69
CA GLN A 56 7.91 15.61 -3.20
C GLN A 56 6.54 15.57 -3.91
N ALA A 57 6.52 15.29 -5.22
CA ALA A 57 5.28 15.11 -5.96
C ALA A 57 4.49 13.89 -5.46
N ILE A 58 5.16 12.75 -5.27
CA ILE A 58 4.59 11.54 -4.66
C ILE A 58 4.01 11.85 -3.29
N ALA A 59 4.76 12.54 -2.43
CA ALA A 59 4.29 12.95 -1.11
C ALA A 59 3.05 13.86 -1.19
N THR A 60 2.94 14.69 -2.21
CA THR A 60 1.80 15.59 -2.41
C THR A 60 0.56 14.82 -2.82
N ILE A 61 0.69 13.96 -3.83
CA ILE A 61 -0.38 13.09 -4.34
C ILE A 61 -0.93 12.20 -3.21
N LEU A 62 -0.06 11.61 -2.40
CA LEU A 62 -0.44 10.59 -1.43
C LEU A 62 -0.75 11.14 -0.01
N SER A 63 -0.41 12.39 0.30
CA SER A 63 -0.60 12.95 1.65
C SER A 63 -2.03 12.90 2.19
N ARG A 64 -3.04 12.86 1.32
CA ARG A 64 -4.46 12.89 1.68
C ARG A 64 -5.17 11.55 1.46
N THR A 65 -4.45 10.49 1.10
CA THR A 65 -5.06 9.17 0.87
C THR A 65 -5.26 8.39 2.17
N GLY A 66 -4.71 8.87 3.29
CA GLY A 66 -4.82 8.21 4.60
C GLY A 66 -3.81 7.10 4.81
N ILE A 67 -2.63 7.17 4.16
CA ILE A 67 -1.55 6.20 4.31
C ILE A 67 -1.25 5.92 5.79
N THR A 68 -1.21 4.65 6.17
CA THR A 68 -0.95 4.18 7.53
C THR A 68 0.43 3.53 7.70
N ALA A 69 1.09 3.16 6.59
CA ALA A 69 2.44 2.63 6.60
C ALA A 69 3.22 2.98 5.32
N VAL A 70 4.52 3.22 5.47
CA VAL A 70 5.45 3.51 4.39
C VAL A 70 6.61 2.50 4.42
N PHE A 71 6.85 1.83 3.30
CA PHE A 71 7.89 0.82 3.14
C PHE A 71 8.91 1.24 2.08
N SER A 72 10.18 0.91 2.32
CA SER A 72 11.28 1.13 1.38
C SER A 72 12.31 0.01 1.47
N THR A 73 13.02 -0.28 0.38
CA THR A 73 14.27 -1.04 0.48
C THR A 73 15.36 -0.21 1.20
N PRO A 74 16.50 -0.81 1.61
CA PRO A 74 17.57 -0.10 2.29
C PRO A 74 18.47 0.75 1.37
N THR A 75 18.10 0.99 0.11
CA THR A 75 18.93 1.85 -0.78
C THR A 75 18.67 3.33 -0.49
N GLN A 76 19.68 4.19 -0.65
CA GLN A 76 19.53 5.64 -0.42
C GLN A 76 18.38 6.22 -1.24
N ARG A 77 18.34 5.92 -2.54
CA ARG A 77 17.31 6.41 -3.47
C ARG A 77 15.89 6.01 -3.10
N THR A 78 15.65 4.79 -2.61
CA THR A 78 14.29 4.36 -2.19
C THR A 78 13.90 5.05 -0.89
N ARG A 79 14.81 5.14 0.10
CA ARG A 79 14.56 5.89 1.34
C ARG A 79 14.25 7.36 1.07
N GLN A 80 15.08 8.02 0.27
CA GLN A 80 14.91 9.43 -0.10
C GLN A 80 13.62 9.68 -0.89
N THR A 81 13.12 8.67 -1.62
CA THR A 81 11.82 8.77 -2.30
C THR A 81 10.65 8.64 -1.32
N ALA A 82 10.76 7.76 -0.31
CA ALA A 82 9.73 7.53 0.70
C ALA A 82 9.65 8.65 1.75
N GLN A 83 10.80 9.22 2.11
CA GLN A 83 10.96 10.11 3.27
C GLN A 83 10.03 11.34 3.26
N PRO A 84 9.82 12.06 2.13
CA PRO A 84 8.98 13.26 2.14
C PRO A 84 7.53 12.97 2.51
N LEU A 85 6.97 11.84 2.07
CA LEU A 85 5.62 11.44 2.47
C LEU A 85 5.60 11.11 3.96
N ALA A 86 6.50 10.23 4.40
CA ALA A 86 6.58 9.76 5.78
C ALA A 86 6.67 10.93 6.78
N GLN A 87 7.56 11.90 6.53
CA GLN A 87 7.68 13.12 7.33
C GLN A 87 6.39 13.94 7.36
N ARG A 88 5.74 14.11 6.20
CA ARG A 88 4.52 14.92 6.07
C ARG A 88 3.34 14.36 6.85
N ILE A 89 3.23 13.03 6.94
CA ILE A 89 2.13 12.34 7.63
C ILE A 89 2.54 11.80 9.01
N GLY A 90 3.74 12.13 9.50
CA GLY A 90 4.20 11.74 10.83
C GLY A 90 4.46 10.24 11.02
N LEU A 91 4.85 9.54 9.96
CA LEU A 91 5.19 8.12 9.99
C LEU A 91 6.69 7.89 9.79
N GLU A 92 7.15 6.72 10.22
CA GLU A 92 8.50 6.23 9.91
C GLU A 92 8.52 5.41 8.61
N VAL A 93 9.66 5.42 7.93
CA VAL A 93 9.91 4.53 6.79
C VAL A 93 10.37 3.17 7.32
N GLN A 94 9.56 2.13 7.10
CA GLN A 94 9.89 0.76 7.45
C GLN A 94 10.70 0.09 6.34
N LEU A 95 11.81 -0.55 6.71
CA LEU A 95 12.65 -1.23 5.73
C LEU A 95 12.13 -2.64 5.41
N TYR A 96 12.26 -3.04 4.14
CA TYR A 96 12.02 -4.41 3.69
C TYR A 96 13.15 -4.92 2.79
N ASP A 97 13.34 -6.24 2.76
CA ASP A 97 14.32 -6.87 1.86
C ASP A 97 13.70 -7.12 0.48
N ALA A 98 14.29 -6.52 -0.55
CA ALA A 98 13.91 -6.73 -1.94
C ALA A 98 14.04 -8.20 -2.39
N ARG A 99 14.86 -9.01 -1.71
CA ARG A 99 15.06 -10.44 -1.99
C ARG A 99 14.00 -11.32 -1.33
N ALA A 100 13.16 -10.77 -0.46
CA ALA A 100 12.10 -11.47 0.25
C ALA A 100 10.71 -10.83 0.01
N PRO A 101 10.25 -10.68 -1.25
CA PRO A 101 9.03 -9.93 -1.56
C PRO A 101 7.77 -10.56 -0.93
N LYS A 102 7.74 -11.90 -0.78
CA LYS A 102 6.65 -12.60 -0.07
C LYS A 102 6.53 -12.16 1.39
N ALA A 103 7.65 -11.96 2.09
CA ALA A 103 7.62 -11.52 3.48
C ALA A 103 7.04 -10.11 3.62
N LEU A 104 7.34 -9.21 2.67
CA LEU A 104 6.70 -7.90 2.62
C LEU A 104 5.19 -8.03 2.38
N VAL A 105 4.77 -8.85 1.41
CA VAL A 105 3.36 -9.03 1.06
C VAL A 105 2.56 -9.54 2.25
N GLU A 106 3.03 -10.59 2.93
CA GLU A 106 2.37 -11.13 4.11
C GLU A 106 2.28 -10.09 5.23
N LYS A 107 3.35 -9.32 5.48
CA LYS A 107 3.31 -8.22 6.45
C LYS A 107 2.28 -7.16 6.07
N VAL A 108 2.25 -6.72 4.82
CA VAL A 108 1.34 -5.67 4.33
C VAL A 108 -0.12 -6.11 4.41
N LYS A 109 -0.43 -7.38 4.12
CA LYS A 109 -1.79 -7.93 4.23
C LYS A 109 -2.37 -7.91 5.64
N THR A 110 -1.53 -7.84 6.67
CA THR A 110 -2.00 -7.71 8.07
C THR A 110 -2.32 -6.28 8.48
N LEU A 111 -2.04 -5.28 7.63
CA LEU A 111 -2.21 -3.87 7.96
C LEU A 111 -3.60 -3.37 7.57
N SER A 112 -4.13 -2.46 8.40
CA SER A 112 -5.32 -1.70 8.06
C SER A 112 -4.98 -0.40 7.35
N GLY A 113 -5.79 -0.03 6.36
CA GLY A 113 -5.68 1.23 5.64
C GLY A 113 -4.66 1.21 4.49
N PRO A 114 -4.50 2.34 3.78
CA PRO A 114 -3.62 2.42 2.63
C PRO A 114 -2.14 2.37 2.99
N VAL A 115 -1.31 1.77 2.14
CA VAL A 115 0.14 1.70 2.34
C VAL A 115 0.92 2.22 1.13
N LEU A 116 2.12 2.75 1.35
CA LEU A 116 3.08 3.04 0.29
C LEU A 116 4.23 2.04 0.34
N VAL A 117 4.59 1.47 -0.81
CA VAL A 117 5.79 0.64 -1.01
C VAL A 117 6.68 1.29 -2.07
N VAL A 118 7.92 1.59 -1.71
CA VAL A 118 8.94 2.15 -2.61
C VAL A 118 9.98 1.08 -2.95
N GLY A 119 10.09 0.75 -4.24
CA GLY A 119 10.94 -0.32 -4.73
C GLY A 119 11.76 0.04 -5.97
N HIS A 120 11.98 -0.96 -6.83
CA HIS A 120 12.82 -0.87 -8.02
C HIS A 120 12.03 -1.30 -9.27
N SER A 121 12.46 -0.85 -10.46
CA SER A 121 11.80 -1.19 -11.73
C SER A 121 11.65 -2.70 -11.93
N ASN A 122 12.65 -3.47 -11.52
CA ASN A 122 12.67 -4.93 -11.65
C ASN A 122 11.95 -5.69 -10.53
N THR A 123 11.61 -5.06 -9.40
CA THR A 123 10.94 -5.76 -8.27
C THR A 123 9.46 -5.40 -8.14
N LEU A 124 9.05 -4.23 -8.62
CA LEU A 124 7.65 -3.80 -8.55
C LEU A 124 6.69 -4.69 -9.34
N PRO A 125 6.99 -5.12 -10.58
CA PRO A 125 6.09 -6.02 -11.31
C PRO A 125 5.84 -7.34 -10.57
N GLU A 126 6.83 -7.86 -9.83
CA GLU A 126 6.65 -9.06 -9.00
C GLU A 126 5.76 -8.77 -7.78
N LEU A 127 6.02 -7.67 -7.07
CA LEU A 127 5.19 -7.27 -5.92
C LEU A 127 3.72 -7.08 -6.33
N VAL A 128 3.46 -6.42 -7.46
CA VAL A 128 2.10 -6.25 -7.98
C VAL A 128 1.41 -7.60 -8.20
N ARG A 129 2.11 -8.58 -8.80
CA ARG A 129 1.58 -9.95 -8.98
C ARG A 129 1.32 -10.64 -7.65
N LEU A 130 2.23 -10.53 -6.68
CA LEU A 130 2.06 -11.16 -5.36
C LEU A 130 0.93 -10.54 -4.54
N PHE A 131 0.65 -9.25 -4.73
CA PHE A 131 -0.56 -8.60 -4.22
C PHE A 131 -1.83 -8.95 -5.02
N GLY A 132 -1.74 -9.77 -6.07
CA GLY A 132 -2.89 -10.18 -6.90
C GLY A 132 -3.30 -9.19 -7.98
N GLY A 133 -2.49 -8.14 -8.21
CA GLY A 133 -2.71 -7.14 -9.26
C GLY A 133 -2.12 -7.51 -10.62
N ALA A 134 -2.39 -6.66 -11.61
CA ALA A 134 -1.89 -6.78 -12.98
C ALA A 134 -0.74 -5.78 -13.21
N PRO A 135 0.52 -6.22 -13.37
CA PRO A 135 1.68 -5.32 -13.41
C PRO A 135 1.81 -4.49 -14.69
N GLY A 136 1.07 -4.84 -15.75
CA GLY A 136 1.26 -4.26 -17.08
C GLY A 136 2.56 -4.72 -17.73
N ALA A 137 3.08 -3.89 -18.64
CA ALA A 137 4.39 -4.07 -19.23
C ALA A 137 5.51 -3.87 -18.18
N ASP A 138 6.71 -4.33 -18.49
CA ASP A 138 7.88 -4.03 -17.66
C ASP A 138 8.11 -2.51 -17.58
N ILE A 139 8.76 -2.09 -16.49
CA ILE A 139 9.08 -0.68 -16.25
C ILE A 139 10.40 -0.36 -16.94
N GLY A 140 10.40 0.61 -17.84
CA GLY A 140 11.61 1.04 -18.54
C GLY A 140 12.71 1.56 -17.60
N ASP A 141 13.97 1.49 -18.02
CA ASP A 141 15.09 1.96 -17.20
C ASP A 141 15.02 3.47 -16.94
N ASP A 142 14.48 4.23 -17.87
CA ASP A 142 14.20 5.67 -17.84
C ASP A 142 12.80 6.03 -17.31
N GLU A 143 11.98 5.03 -16.99
CA GLU A 143 10.63 5.23 -16.48
C GLU A 143 10.60 5.34 -14.94
N TYR A 144 10.46 6.56 -14.44
CA TYR A 144 10.45 6.88 -13.01
C TYR A 144 9.09 7.32 -12.49
N ASP A 145 8.13 7.58 -13.39
CA ASP A 145 6.88 8.24 -13.08
C ASP A 145 5.72 7.30 -12.73
N ARG A 146 5.83 6.01 -13.03
CA ARG A 146 4.76 5.03 -12.77
C ARG A 146 4.43 4.89 -11.29
N LEU A 147 3.14 5.01 -10.98
CA LEU A 147 2.54 4.77 -9.68
C LEU A 147 1.43 3.72 -9.83
N TYR A 148 1.57 2.60 -9.14
CA TYR A 148 0.56 1.57 -9.05
C TYR A 148 -0.39 1.88 -7.90
N GLN A 149 -1.70 1.85 -8.14
CA GLN A 149 -2.70 1.77 -7.08
C GLN A 149 -3.41 0.42 -7.18
N LEU A 150 -3.22 -0.42 -6.17
CA LEU A 150 -3.90 -1.69 -6.02
C LEU A 150 -5.02 -1.54 -5.00
N THR A 151 -6.21 -2.03 -5.33
CA THR A 151 -7.38 -1.97 -4.44
C THR A 151 -8.07 -3.33 -4.40
N PRO A 152 -8.12 -4.00 -3.24
CA PRO A 152 -8.93 -5.21 -3.07
C PRO A 152 -10.41 -4.95 -3.39
N THR A 153 -11.08 -5.92 -3.99
CA THR A 153 -12.50 -5.87 -4.31
C THR A 153 -13.28 -6.89 -3.48
N ALA A 154 -14.60 -6.70 -3.35
CA ALA A 154 -15.46 -7.61 -2.58
C ALA A 154 -15.44 -9.08 -3.07
N GLY A 155 -15.02 -9.32 -4.32
CA GLY A 155 -14.89 -10.66 -4.90
C GLY A 155 -13.51 -11.31 -4.72
N GLY A 156 -12.61 -10.72 -3.92
CA GLY A 156 -11.24 -11.23 -3.70
C GLY A 156 -10.25 -10.92 -4.83
N ALA A 157 -10.71 -10.34 -5.94
CA ALA A 157 -9.83 -9.81 -6.98
C ALA A 157 -9.20 -8.47 -6.55
N VAL A 158 -8.04 -8.12 -7.13
CA VAL A 158 -7.37 -6.84 -6.88
C VAL A 158 -7.37 -5.99 -8.15
N ARG A 159 -8.03 -4.83 -8.09
CA ARG A 159 -8.02 -3.86 -9.19
C ARG A 159 -6.67 -3.16 -9.21
N THR A 160 -6.06 -3.09 -10.38
CA THR A 160 -4.84 -2.30 -10.61
C THR A 160 -5.15 -1.07 -11.44
N VAL A 161 -4.72 0.10 -10.98
CA VAL A 161 -4.74 1.35 -11.74
C VAL A 161 -3.31 1.83 -11.87
N LEU A 162 -2.90 2.18 -13.09
CA LEU A 162 -1.61 2.82 -13.37
C LEU A 162 -1.84 4.33 -13.47
N LEU A 163 -1.13 5.07 -12.64
CA LEU A 163 -1.08 6.53 -12.64
C LEU A 163 0.34 6.97 -12.99
N THR A 164 0.48 8.21 -13.45
CA THR A 164 1.77 8.86 -13.67
C THR A 164 1.96 9.99 -12.67
N THR A 165 3.15 10.04 -12.08
CA THR A 165 3.57 11.13 -11.22
C THR A 165 4.22 12.22 -12.08
N PRO A 166 3.85 13.50 -11.91
CA PRO A 166 4.50 14.57 -12.65
C PRO A 166 6.02 14.51 -12.44
N GLY A 167 6.78 14.58 -13.53
CA GLY A 167 8.20 14.92 -13.43
C GLY A 167 8.37 16.35 -12.95
N SER A 168 9.58 16.73 -12.54
CA SER A 168 9.89 18.15 -12.43
C SER A 168 9.84 18.76 -13.83
N SER A 169 8.78 19.50 -14.15
CA SER A 169 8.93 20.63 -15.04
C SER A 169 9.78 21.65 -14.29
N ALA A 170 11.10 21.63 -14.49
CA ALA A 170 11.87 22.81 -14.15
C ALA A 170 11.30 23.98 -14.98
N PRO A 171 11.02 25.15 -14.39
CA PRO A 171 10.88 26.36 -15.19
C PRO A 171 12.18 26.66 -15.94
#